data_AF-A0A0E4HBC0-F1
#
_entry.id   AF-A0A0E4HBC0-F1
#
_cell.length_a   1.000
_cell.length_b   1.000
_cell.length_c   1.000
_cell.angle_alpha   90.00
_cell.angle_beta   90.00
_cell.angle_gamma   90.00
#
_symmetry.space_group_name_H-M   'P 1'
#
loop_
_entity.id
_entity.type
_entity.pdbx_description
1 polymer ?
#
loop_
_entity_poly.entity_id
_entity_poly.type
_entity_poly.pdbx_seq_one_letter_code
_entity_poly.pdbx_strand_id
1 'polypeptide(L)'
;MKKMLPWLITILLAITLIVVAAFLLMDKIFPSDSNDVNTAVQSVETKKLSADEIVALTAEITDIKTNTADPDYILKVNIAFQLDSAKSKEEFEKIKAIKITPLIIKAIADAKPEDLNGASGKDQFSSKLMNIINKNLTEGTITQLEFTDFVLASM
;
A
#
# COMPACT_ATOMS: atom_id res chain seq x y z
N MET A 1 -25.20 -30.64 60.13
CA MET A 1 -24.52 -30.13 58.92
C MET A 1 -24.94 -30.91 57.64
N LYS A 2 -26.25 -31.04 57.35
CA LYS A 2 -26.76 -31.77 56.17
C LYS A 2 -27.59 -30.91 55.19
N LYS A 3 -27.68 -29.59 55.43
CA LYS A 3 -28.42 -28.64 54.59
C LYS A 3 -27.55 -27.71 53.74
N MET A 4 -26.22 -27.77 53.87
CA MET A 4 -25.29 -26.95 53.07
C MET A 4 -24.80 -27.67 51.81
N LEU A 5 -24.88 -29.01 51.78
CA LEU A 5 -24.39 -29.81 50.66
C LEU A 5 -25.20 -29.61 49.36
N PRO A 6 -26.55 -29.52 49.38
CA PRO A 6 -27.31 -29.24 48.16
C PRO A 6 -27.02 -27.84 47.62
N TRP A 7 -26.82 -26.86 48.51
CA TRP A 7 -26.58 -25.47 48.12
C TRP A 7 -25.19 -25.26 47.49
N LEU A 8 -24.18 -25.96 48.01
CA LEU A 8 -22.84 -26.00 47.42
C LEU A 8 -22.87 -26.64 46.01
N ILE A 9 -23.65 -27.71 45.83
CA ILE A 9 -23.82 -28.40 44.55
C ILE A 9 -24.52 -27.49 43.53
N THR A 10 -25.55 -26.73 43.94
CA THR A 10 -26.22 -25.77 43.05
C THR A 10 -25.31 -24.63 42.61
N ILE A 11 -24.45 -24.12 43.51
CA ILE A 11 -23.46 -23.09 43.16
C ILE A 11 -22.41 -23.63 42.19
N LEU A 12 -21.94 -24.85 42.43
CA LEU A 12 -20.98 -25.51 41.54
C LEU A 12 -21.59 -25.72 40.15
N LEU A 13 -22.85 -26.17 40.08
CA LEU A 13 -23.58 -26.37 38.82
C LEU A 13 -23.84 -25.06 38.05
N ALA A 14 -24.10 -23.96 38.75
CA ALA A 14 -24.25 -22.65 38.11
C ALA A 14 -22.93 -22.17 37.49
N ILE A 15 -21.81 -22.37 38.19
CA ILE A 15 -20.48 -22.00 37.70
C ILE A 15 -20.10 -22.85 36.48
N THR A 16 -20.38 -24.17 36.47
CA THR A 16 -20.11 -25.01 35.30
C THR A 16 -20.92 -24.59 34.08
N LEU A 17 -22.19 -24.20 34.26
CA LEU A 17 -23.03 -23.67 33.18
C LEU A 17 -22.48 -22.38 32.56
N ILE A 18 -21.92 -21.48 33.38
CA ILE A 18 -21.32 -20.23 32.91
C ILE A 18 -20.05 -20.53 32.09
N VAL A 19 -19.22 -21.46 32.54
CA VAL A 19 -17.99 -21.85 31.81
C VAL A 19 -18.32 -22.48 30.46
N VAL A 20 -19.34 -23.34 30.39
CA VAL A 20 -19.80 -23.94 29.13
C VAL A 20 -20.34 -22.88 28.18
N ALA A 21 -21.13 -21.93 28.66
CA ALA A 21 -21.63 -20.83 27.85
C ALA A 21 -20.50 -19.93 27.33
N ALA A 22 -19.50 -19.62 28.18
CA ALA A 22 -18.32 -18.86 27.76
C ALA A 22 -17.50 -19.60 26.70
N PHE A 23 -17.37 -20.93 26.82
CA PHE A 23 -16.66 -21.76 25.85
C PHE A 23 -17.40 -21.80 24.49
N LEU A 24 -18.74 -21.97 24.52
CA LEU A 24 -19.57 -21.97 23.30
C LEU A 24 -19.61 -20.61 22.59
N LEU A 25 -19.44 -19.51 23.33
CA LEU A 25 -19.38 -18.15 22.78
C LEU A 25 -17.96 -17.71 22.42
N MET A 26 -16.92 -18.47 22.81
CA MET A 26 -15.52 -18.13 22.56
C MET A 26 -15.24 -18.04 21.05
N ASP A 27 -15.68 -19.02 20.26
CA ASP A 27 -15.50 -19.03 18.80
C ASP A 27 -16.19 -17.86 18.08
N LYS A 28 -17.24 -17.28 18.70
CA LYS A 28 -18.02 -16.16 18.14
C LYS A 28 -17.47 -14.78 18.54
N ILE A 29 -16.78 -14.68 19.68
CA ILE A 29 -16.21 -13.43 20.21
C ILE A 29 -14.71 -13.33 19.87
N PHE A 30 -14.01 -14.45 19.78
CA PHE A 30 -12.61 -14.58 19.42
C PHE A 30 -12.47 -15.61 18.31
N PRO A 31 -12.75 -15.25 17.03
CA PRO A 31 -12.49 -16.15 15.92
C PRO A 31 -11.00 -16.49 15.91
N SER A 32 -10.69 -17.73 16.26
CA SER A 32 -9.35 -18.29 16.09
C SER A 32 -9.20 -18.60 14.62
N ASP A 33 -8.75 -17.60 13.86
CA ASP A 33 -8.43 -17.72 12.43
C ASP A 33 -7.21 -18.64 12.26
N SER A 34 -7.47 -19.94 12.42
CA SER A 34 -6.62 -20.99 11.92
C SER A 34 -7.52 -21.86 11.04
N ASN A 35 -7.40 -21.59 9.73
CA ASN A 35 -7.84 -22.41 8.59
C ASN A 35 -9.06 -21.98 7.76
N ASP A 36 -9.45 -20.70 7.74
CA ASP A 36 -10.43 -20.21 6.74
C ASP A 36 -9.97 -18.98 5.93
N VAL A 37 -8.65 -18.89 5.65
CA VAL A 37 -8.06 -17.84 4.79
C VAL A 37 -8.24 -18.13 3.29
N ASN A 38 -8.80 -19.28 2.91
CA ASN A 38 -8.86 -19.70 1.49
C ASN A 38 -10.20 -19.48 0.79
N THR A 39 -11.22 -18.90 1.44
CA THR A 39 -12.55 -18.75 0.82
C THR A 39 -12.98 -17.29 0.57
N ALA A 40 -12.15 -16.30 0.89
CA ALA A 40 -12.39 -14.88 0.61
C ALA A 40 -11.38 -14.22 -0.36
N VAL A 41 -10.48 -14.98 -0.99
CA VAL A 41 -9.52 -14.48 -2.02
C VAL A 41 -9.93 -14.91 -3.44
N GLN A 42 -11.01 -15.68 -3.57
CA GLN A 42 -11.50 -16.18 -4.85
C GLN A 42 -12.45 -15.14 -5.48
N SER A 43 -11.89 -14.10 -6.11
CA SER A 43 -12.47 -13.29 -7.22
C SER A 43 -12.06 -11.81 -7.22
N VAL A 44 -10.79 -11.50 -6.97
CA VAL A 44 -10.18 -10.39 -7.72
C VAL A 44 -9.23 -11.05 -8.71
N GLU A 45 -9.79 -11.54 -9.82
CA GLU A 45 -9.01 -11.65 -11.04
C GLU A 45 -8.55 -10.23 -11.36
N THR A 46 -7.36 -9.87 -10.88
CA THR A 46 -6.63 -8.73 -11.42
C THR A 46 -6.40 -9.09 -12.86
N LYS A 47 -7.27 -8.60 -13.75
CA LYS A 47 -7.14 -8.76 -15.18
C LYS A 47 -5.73 -8.28 -15.54
N LYS A 48 -4.83 -9.22 -15.76
CA LYS A 48 -3.45 -8.92 -16.11
C LYS A 48 -3.49 -8.25 -17.47
N LEU A 49 -3.12 -6.98 -17.52
CA LEU A 49 -3.06 -6.23 -18.76
C LEU A 49 -2.10 -6.92 -19.73
N SER A 50 -2.46 -6.93 -21.01
CA SER A 50 -1.54 -7.32 -22.07
C SER A 50 -0.39 -6.32 -22.19
N ALA A 51 0.72 -6.73 -22.81
CA ALA A 51 1.87 -5.85 -23.01
C ALA A 51 1.49 -4.57 -23.78
N ASP A 52 0.64 -4.71 -24.80
CA ASP A 52 0.14 -3.58 -25.60
C ASP A 52 -0.73 -2.61 -24.76
N GLU A 53 -1.57 -3.15 -23.88
CA GLU A 53 -2.36 -2.33 -22.95
C GLU A 53 -1.46 -1.60 -21.95
N ILE A 54 -0.42 -2.24 -21.42
CA ILE A 54 0.55 -1.58 -20.52
C ILE A 54 1.19 -0.39 -21.23
N VAL A 55 1.75 -0.59 -22.43
CA VAL A 55 2.36 0.49 -23.21
C VAL A 55 1.36 1.61 -23.52
N ALA A 56 0.13 1.25 -23.88
CA ALA A 56 -0.91 2.22 -24.18
C ALA A 56 -1.27 3.08 -22.95
N LEU A 57 -1.20 2.53 -21.74
CA LEU A 57 -1.58 3.18 -20.49
C LEU A 57 -0.40 3.77 -19.70
N THR A 58 0.84 3.59 -20.17
CA THR A 58 2.03 4.15 -19.52
C THR A 58 2.42 5.51 -20.07
N ALA A 59 2.70 6.46 -19.18
CA ALA A 59 3.32 7.75 -19.44
C ALA A 59 4.71 7.79 -18.78
N GLU A 60 5.64 8.58 -19.33
CA GLU A 60 7.00 8.69 -18.81
C GLU A 60 7.41 10.14 -18.54
N ILE A 61 8.21 10.31 -17.49
CA ILE A 61 8.96 11.53 -17.19
C ILE A 61 10.43 11.14 -17.07
N THR A 62 11.26 11.74 -17.92
CA THR A 62 12.69 11.43 -18.03
C THR A 62 13.55 12.61 -17.57
N ASP A 63 14.81 12.31 -17.28
CA ASP A 63 15.88 13.26 -16.92
C ASP A 63 15.56 14.14 -15.71
N ILE A 64 14.88 13.58 -14.70
CA ILE A 64 14.69 14.28 -13.42
C ILE A 64 16.03 14.23 -12.68
N LYS A 65 16.59 15.41 -12.41
CA LYS A 65 17.86 15.56 -11.68
C LYS A 65 17.71 16.59 -10.58
N THR A 66 17.86 16.18 -9.33
CA THR A 66 17.77 17.09 -8.17
C THR A 66 18.55 16.55 -6.97
N ASN A 67 18.90 17.44 -6.05
CA ASN A 67 19.46 17.08 -4.76
C ASN A 67 18.42 16.37 -3.89
N THR A 68 18.92 15.55 -2.95
CA THR A 68 18.10 14.93 -1.91
C THR A 68 18.02 15.83 -0.67
N ALA A 69 17.42 15.36 0.42
CA ALA A 69 17.46 16.07 1.71
C ALA A 69 18.89 16.22 2.24
N ASP A 70 19.78 15.31 1.84
CA ASP A 70 21.22 15.46 2.04
C ASP A 70 21.83 16.21 0.85
N PRO A 71 22.43 17.41 1.09
CA PRO A 71 23.05 18.22 0.05
C PRO A 71 24.21 17.51 -0.66
N ASP A 72 24.85 16.54 -0.02
CA ASP A 72 25.99 15.81 -0.59
C ASP A 72 25.54 14.75 -1.61
N TYR A 73 24.24 14.52 -1.77
CA TYR A 73 23.72 13.53 -2.70
C TYR A 73 22.87 14.15 -3.80
N ILE A 74 23.06 13.64 -5.02
CA ILE A 74 22.26 13.96 -6.18
C ILE A 74 21.55 12.70 -6.69
N LEU A 75 20.28 12.86 -7.05
CA LEU A 75 19.47 11.82 -7.66
C LEU A 75 19.19 12.18 -9.11
N LYS A 76 19.46 11.24 -10.02
CA LYS A 76 18.98 11.24 -11.41
C LYS A 76 18.03 10.07 -11.60
N VAL A 77 16.80 10.33 -12.04
CA VAL A 77 15.78 9.30 -12.26
C VAL A 77 14.95 9.52 -13.52
N ASN A 78 14.51 8.40 -14.08
CA ASN A 78 13.41 8.34 -15.04
C ASN A 78 12.28 7.53 -14.40
N ILE A 79 11.04 7.97 -14.59
CA ILE A 79 9.87 7.38 -13.95
C ILE A 79 8.81 7.07 -14.99
N ALA A 80 8.33 5.84 -14.99
CA ALA A 80 7.17 5.39 -15.74
C ALA A 80 5.95 5.32 -14.82
N PHE A 81 4.82 5.81 -15.32
CA PHE A 81 3.54 5.88 -14.62
C PHE A 81 2.53 5.08 -15.43
N GLN A 82 1.95 4.04 -14.85
CA GLN A 82 0.83 3.34 -15.45
C GLN A 82 -0.47 3.93 -14.93
N LEU A 83 -1.35 4.33 -15.85
CA LEU A 83 -2.64 4.91 -15.54
C LEU A 83 -3.77 3.88 -15.71
N ASP A 84 -4.90 4.14 -15.07
CA ASP A 84 -6.10 3.31 -15.16
C ASP A 84 -6.79 3.36 -16.54
N SER A 85 -6.55 4.38 -17.36
CA SER A 85 -7.20 4.55 -18.65
C SER A 85 -6.40 5.41 -19.64
N ALA A 86 -6.74 5.31 -20.93
CA ALA A 86 -6.11 6.14 -21.96
C ALA A 86 -6.42 7.64 -21.78
N LYS A 87 -7.61 7.96 -21.24
CA LYS A 87 -8.02 9.34 -20.95
C LYS A 87 -7.21 9.94 -19.80
N SER A 88 -7.02 9.18 -18.72
CA SER A 88 -6.21 9.65 -17.59
C SER A 88 -4.74 9.80 -17.96
N LYS A 89 -4.21 8.93 -18.85
CA LYS A 89 -2.90 9.15 -19.47
C LYS A 89 -2.84 10.48 -20.24
N GLU A 90 -3.83 10.77 -21.09
CA GLU A 90 -3.85 12.02 -21.87
C GLU A 90 -3.88 13.27 -20.96
N GLU A 91 -4.69 13.25 -19.90
CA GLU A 91 -4.75 14.33 -18.92
C GLU A 91 -3.45 14.45 -18.12
N PHE A 92 -2.88 13.31 -17.69
CA PHE A 92 -1.58 13.26 -17.01
C PHE A 92 -0.48 13.90 -17.87
N GLU A 93 -0.42 13.56 -19.15
CA GLU A 93 0.55 14.10 -20.11
C GLU A 93 0.47 15.64 -20.21
N LYS A 94 -0.73 16.23 -20.12
CA LYS A 94 -0.92 17.70 -20.13
C LYS A 94 -0.34 18.37 -18.89
N ILE A 95 -0.41 17.71 -17.74
CA ILE A 95 -0.01 18.29 -16.44
C ILE A 95 1.35 17.81 -15.95
N LYS A 96 1.98 16.83 -16.62
CA LYS A 96 3.18 16.17 -16.10
C LYS A 96 4.31 17.15 -15.80
N ALA A 97 4.63 18.05 -16.73
CA ALA A 97 5.73 19.01 -16.57
C ALA A 97 5.40 20.15 -15.58
N ILE A 98 4.15 20.59 -15.50
CA ILE A 98 3.74 21.81 -14.78
C ILE A 98 3.24 21.55 -13.36
N LYS A 99 2.77 20.32 -13.07
CA LYS A 99 2.22 19.94 -11.77
C LYS A 99 2.92 18.72 -11.19
N ILE A 100 3.15 17.68 -11.98
CA ILE A 100 3.67 16.40 -11.46
C ILE A 100 5.18 16.44 -11.22
N THR A 101 5.98 16.92 -12.17
CA THR A 101 7.44 17.05 -12.04
C THR A 101 7.83 17.89 -10.82
N PRO A 102 7.20 19.06 -10.53
CA PRO A 102 7.47 19.80 -9.29
C PRO A 102 7.17 19.01 -8.01
N LEU A 103 6.14 18.16 -7.99
CA LEU A 103 5.83 17.31 -6.84
C LEU A 103 6.90 16.24 -6.64
N ILE A 104 7.37 15.63 -7.72
CA ILE A 104 8.46 14.64 -7.68
C ILE A 104 9.74 15.28 -7.17
N ILE A 105 10.12 16.45 -7.70
CA ILE A 105 11.32 17.18 -7.27
C ILE A 105 11.26 17.49 -5.77
N LYS A 106 10.13 18.01 -5.27
CA LYS A 106 9.94 18.27 -3.84
C LYS A 106 10.05 16.99 -3.02
N ALA A 107 9.41 15.91 -3.46
CA ALA A 107 9.46 14.64 -2.76
C ALA A 107 10.87 14.04 -2.69
N ILE A 108 11.68 14.21 -3.73
CA ILE A 108 13.09 13.80 -3.74
C ILE A 108 13.91 14.71 -2.82
N ALA A 109 13.70 16.02 -2.87
CA ALA A 109 14.39 16.98 -2.01
C ALA A 109 14.07 16.79 -0.51
N ASP A 110 12.92 16.20 -0.18
CA ASP A 110 12.55 15.83 1.18
C ASP A 110 13.02 14.42 1.58
N ALA A 111 13.49 13.61 0.63
CA ALA A 111 13.88 12.22 0.87
C ALA A 111 15.34 12.13 1.31
N LYS A 112 15.62 11.29 2.30
CA LYS A 112 17.00 10.98 2.66
C LYS A 112 17.57 9.91 1.72
N PRO A 113 18.88 9.91 1.45
CA PRO A 113 19.52 8.86 0.65
C PRO A 113 19.24 7.44 1.14
N GLU A 114 19.16 7.24 2.45
CA GLU A 114 18.86 5.96 3.11
C GLU A 114 17.46 5.41 2.76
N ASP A 115 16.47 6.29 2.60
CA ASP A 115 15.09 5.93 2.26
C ASP A 115 14.92 5.53 0.79
N LEU A 116 15.90 5.91 -0.04
CA LEU A 116 15.90 5.72 -1.48
C LEU A 116 16.74 4.51 -1.93
N ASN A 117 17.41 3.85 -0.97
CA ASN A 117 18.33 2.78 -1.26
C ASN A 117 17.67 1.39 -1.23
N GLY A 118 18.14 0.50 -2.10
CA GLY A 118 17.60 -0.86 -2.24
C GLY A 118 16.18 -0.92 -2.84
N ALA A 119 15.67 -2.13 -3.01
CA ALA A 119 14.35 -2.36 -3.61
C ALA A 119 13.21 -1.86 -2.70
N SER A 120 13.25 -2.19 -1.41
CA SER A 120 12.22 -1.79 -0.44
C SER A 120 12.09 -0.27 -0.31
N GLY A 121 13.21 0.48 -0.29
CA GLY A 121 13.18 1.94 -0.24
C GLY A 121 12.52 2.54 -1.48
N LYS A 122 12.86 2.01 -2.67
CA LYS A 122 12.25 2.42 -3.94
C LYS A 122 10.75 2.13 -3.96
N ASP A 123 10.30 0.96 -3.51
CA ASP A 123 8.87 0.60 -3.49
C ASP A 123 8.07 1.50 -2.55
N GLN A 124 8.63 1.81 -1.37
CA GLN A 124 8.04 2.74 -0.41
C GLN A 124 7.97 4.16 -0.98
N PHE A 125 9.05 4.61 -1.63
CA PHE A 125 9.10 5.92 -2.26
C PHE A 125 8.14 6.03 -3.45
N SER A 126 8.04 5.00 -4.29
CA SER A 126 7.03 4.88 -5.37
C SER A 126 5.62 5.00 -4.82
N SER A 127 5.31 4.30 -3.74
CA SER A 127 4.00 4.37 -3.07
C SER A 127 3.71 5.78 -2.54
N LYS A 128 4.71 6.44 -1.94
CA LYS A 128 4.60 7.82 -1.46
C LYS A 128 4.34 8.79 -2.63
N LEU A 129 5.10 8.68 -3.72
CA LEU A 129 4.92 9.49 -4.93
C LEU A 129 3.53 9.29 -5.53
N MET A 130 3.09 8.04 -5.70
CA MET A 130 1.76 7.72 -6.23
C MET A 130 0.65 8.35 -5.38
N ASN A 131 0.75 8.28 -4.06
CA ASN A 131 -0.19 8.92 -3.14
C ASN A 131 -0.21 10.46 -3.25
N ILE A 132 0.95 11.08 -3.42
CA ILE A 132 1.05 12.55 -3.60
C ILE A 132 0.45 12.95 -4.95
N ILE A 133 0.79 12.23 -6.01
CA ILE A 133 0.41 12.57 -7.38
C ILE A 133 -1.09 12.32 -7.60
N ASN A 134 -1.63 11.19 -7.17
CA ASN A 134 -3.06 10.86 -7.34
C ASN A 134 -3.99 11.88 -6.69
N LYS A 135 -3.57 12.55 -5.61
CA LYS A 135 -4.34 13.65 -4.99
C LYS A 135 -4.41 14.92 -5.84
N ASN A 136 -3.55 15.03 -6.85
CA ASN A 136 -3.41 16.19 -7.73
C ASN A 136 -3.84 15.89 -9.17
N LEU A 137 -4.30 14.66 -9.46
CA LEU A 137 -4.89 14.33 -10.75
C LEU A 137 -6.33 14.84 -10.83
N THR A 138 -6.70 15.35 -12.00
CA THR A 138 -8.07 15.80 -12.29
C THR A 138 -8.96 14.65 -12.73
N GLU A 139 -8.38 13.62 -13.35
CA GLU A 139 -9.08 12.46 -13.90
C GLU A 139 -8.26 11.19 -13.68
N GLY A 140 -8.92 10.13 -13.23
CA GLY A 140 -8.32 8.80 -13.05
C GLY A 140 -7.22 8.75 -11.99
N THR A 141 -6.47 7.66 -12.03
CA THR A 141 -5.45 7.31 -11.03
C THR A 141 -4.25 6.63 -11.66
N ILE A 142 -3.07 6.86 -11.08
CA ILE A 142 -1.89 6.03 -11.28
C ILE A 142 -2.10 4.73 -10.52
N THR A 143 -1.97 3.61 -11.22
CA THR A 143 -2.08 2.25 -10.67
C THR A 143 -0.71 1.67 -10.33
N GLN A 144 0.34 2.10 -11.02
CA GLN A 144 1.71 1.62 -10.81
C GLN A 144 2.72 2.72 -11.17
N LEU A 145 3.82 2.78 -10.43
CA LEU A 145 4.92 3.72 -10.65
C LEU A 145 6.24 2.96 -10.56
N GLU A 146 7.06 3.05 -11.60
CA GLU A 146 8.32 2.34 -11.72
C GLU A 146 9.47 3.28 -12.06
N PHE A 147 10.64 3.04 -11.48
CA PHE A 147 11.87 3.74 -11.86
C PHE A 147 12.54 3.01 -13.04
N THR A 148 12.56 3.65 -14.21
CA THR A 148 13.22 3.09 -15.41
C THR A 148 14.70 3.44 -15.49
N ASP A 149 15.12 4.49 -14.77
CA ASP A 149 16.52 4.83 -14.50
C ASP A 149 16.61 5.36 -13.07
N PHE A 150 17.67 5.00 -12.34
CA PHE A 150 17.87 5.40 -10.96
C PHE A 150 19.36 5.44 -10.60
N VAL A 151 19.89 6.66 -10.50
CA VAL A 151 21.28 6.92 -10.13
C VAL A 151 21.30 7.86 -8.94
N LEU A 152 21.67 7.34 -7.77
CA LEU A 152 21.98 8.11 -6.58
C LEU A 152 23.50 8.16 -6.43
N ALA A 153 24.06 9.36 -6.46
CA ALA A 153 25.50 9.58 -6.35
C ALA A 153 25.80 10.61 -5.27
N SER A 154 26.91 10.40 -4.55
CA SER A 154 27.51 11.46 -3.74
C SER A 154 28.24 12.45 -4.63
N MET A 155 28.19 13.74 -4.30
CA MET A 155 28.94 14.81 -4.95
C MET A 155 30.39 14.89 -4.48
#